data_AF-A0A7C3ZCA2-F1
#
_entry.id   AF-A0A7C3ZCA2-F1
#
_cell.length_a   1.000
_cell.length_b   1.000
_cell.length_c   1.000
_cell.angle_alpha   90.00
_cell.angle_beta   90.00
_cell.angle_gamma   90.00
#
_symmetry.space_group_name_H-M   'P 1'
#
loop_
_entity.id
_entity.type
_entity.pdbx_description
1 polymer ?
#
loop_
_entity_poly.entity_id
_entity_poly.type
_entity_poly.pdbx_seq_one_letter_code
_entity_poly.pdbx_strand_id
1 'polypeptide(L)'
;MNRENAIVYIVNSPDLSNTFDELKNAFGVERAININRDLYIKTYSKISSYDNAVIFITYSKTKKNYDLRWMSMNEPGFLDTAGKNYHQSFIVDVELAFKTGAKRVLWISHLCPLITSDDINFAFSSITDKNVVLGPAKNKGLYLLGFAKEGLKIFDNFYLLRENLKDELIEKIKKNRFSFVEMEEKFLVKDDESLKNWVESKEYLPEINKNIETTISKEEKHHKKKSKDNDNGISDAQTIH
;
A
#
# COMPACT_ATOMS: atom_id res chain seq x y z
N MET A 1 3.08 -14.05 -12.42
CA MET A 1 2.64 -13.87 -11.03
C MET A 1 3.05 -15.09 -10.21
N ASN A 2 3.99 -14.92 -9.30
CA ASN A 2 4.39 -15.96 -8.35
C ASN A 2 3.29 -16.13 -7.30
N ARG A 3 2.79 -17.36 -7.14
CA ARG A 3 1.73 -17.69 -6.18
C ARG A 3 2.26 -18.10 -4.80
N GLU A 4 3.58 -18.24 -4.66
CA GLU A 4 4.22 -18.59 -3.39
C GLU A 4 4.34 -17.40 -2.43
N ASN A 5 4.22 -16.18 -2.95
CA ASN A 5 4.32 -14.94 -2.18
C ASN A 5 2.96 -14.28 -2.11
N ALA A 6 2.57 -13.85 -0.91
CA ALA A 6 1.37 -13.08 -0.69
C ALA A 6 1.66 -11.79 0.09
N ILE A 7 1.01 -10.70 -0.31
CA ILE A 7 0.96 -9.45 0.45
C ILE A 7 -0.43 -9.35 1.05
N VAL A 8 -0.53 -9.24 2.37
CA VAL A 8 -1.76 -8.97 3.11
C VAL A 8 -1.83 -7.48 3.38
N TYR A 9 -2.88 -6.84 2.87
CA TYR A 9 -3.11 -5.42 2.99
C TYR A 9 -4.50 -5.14 3.57
N ILE A 10 -4.53 -4.63 4.80
CA ILE A 10 -5.77 -4.46 5.56
C ILE A 10 -6.18 -3.00 5.49
N VAL A 11 -7.38 -2.78 4.95
CA VAL A 11 -7.94 -1.48 4.66
C VAL A 11 -9.24 -1.31 5.44
N ASN A 12 -9.41 -0.15 6.04
CA ASN A 12 -10.69 0.25 6.64
C ASN A 12 -11.28 1.42 5.86
N SER A 13 -12.59 1.57 5.95
CA SER A 13 -13.29 2.72 5.35
C SER A 13 -12.71 4.04 5.90
N PRO A 14 -12.36 5.02 5.06
CA PRO A 14 -11.85 6.31 5.52
C PRO A 14 -13.00 7.17 6.06
N ASP A 15 -13.46 6.85 7.26
CA ASP A 15 -14.52 7.56 7.97
C ASP A 15 -14.22 7.66 9.47
N LEU A 16 -15.08 8.39 10.18
CA LEU A 16 -14.94 8.68 11.61
C LEU A 16 -14.82 7.42 12.48
N SER A 17 -15.61 6.40 12.18
CA SER A 17 -15.71 5.18 13.00
C SER A 17 -14.55 4.23 12.76
N ASN A 18 -13.90 4.33 11.60
CA ASN A 18 -12.90 3.38 11.14
C ASN A 18 -11.48 3.95 11.08
N THR A 19 -11.34 5.28 11.18
CA THR A 19 -10.03 5.93 11.33
C THR A 19 -9.53 5.79 12.76
N PHE A 20 -8.28 5.34 12.91
CA PHE A 20 -7.63 5.11 14.21
C PHE A 20 -7.66 6.35 15.10
N ASP A 21 -7.93 6.13 16.39
CA ASP A 21 -8.03 7.22 17.37
C ASP A 21 -6.69 7.95 17.52
N GLU A 22 -5.56 7.26 17.40
CA GLU A 22 -4.24 7.90 17.43
C GLU A 22 -4.07 8.95 16.33
N LEU A 23 -4.52 8.66 15.11
CA LEU A 23 -4.46 9.62 13.99
C LEU A 23 -5.41 10.79 14.22
N LYS A 24 -6.63 10.53 14.73
CA LYS A 24 -7.60 11.59 15.04
C LYS A 24 -7.10 12.52 16.14
N ASN A 25 -6.42 11.97 17.15
CA ASN A 25 -5.82 12.75 18.23
C ASN A 25 -4.63 13.57 17.74
N ALA A 26 -3.82 13.04 16.81
CA ALA A 26 -2.66 13.73 16.27
C ALA A 26 -3.04 14.85 15.29
N PHE A 27 -4.00 14.61 14.39
CA PHE A 27 -4.27 15.51 13.26
C PHE A 27 -5.59 16.28 13.36
N GLY A 28 -6.47 15.92 14.28
CA GLY A 28 -7.88 16.30 14.26
C GLY A 28 -8.69 15.43 13.30
N VAL A 29 -9.98 15.26 13.61
CA VAL A 29 -10.87 14.25 12.97
C VAL A 29 -10.89 14.32 11.44
N GLU A 30 -11.22 15.48 10.87
CA GLU A 30 -11.38 15.61 9.42
C GLU A 30 -10.05 15.41 8.68
N ARG A 31 -8.97 15.99 9.22
CA ARG A 31 -7.63 15.88 8.65
C ARG A 31 -7.11 14.44 8.73
N ALA A 32 -7.35 13.76 9.85
CA ALA A 32 -6.98 12.37 10.04
C ALA A 32 -7.64 11.43 9.03
N ILE A 33 -8.94 11.63 8.74
CA ILE A 33 -9.66 10.83 7.74
C ILE A 33 -9.02 10.99 6.35
N ASN A 34 -8.70 12.23 5.96
CA ASN A 34 -8.08 12.51 4.67
C ASN A 34 -6.64 11.96 4.57
N ILE A 35 -5.82 12.20 5.59
CA ILE A 35 -4.44 11.66 5.65
C ILE A 35 -4.47 10.13 5.60
N ASN A 36 -5.34 9.49 6.37
CA ASN A 36 -5.44 8.04 6.41
C ASN A 36 -5.85 7.46 5.04
N ARG A 37 -6.77 8.14 4.35
CA ARG A 37 -7.15 7.80 2.97
C ARG A 37 -5.95 7.89 2.02
N ASP A 38 -5.20 8.99 2.07
CA ASP A 38 -4.04 9.21 1.20
C ASP A 38 -2.94 8.18 1.46
N LEU A 39 -2.73 7.81 2.73
CA LEU A 39 -1.83 6.73 3.13
C LEU A 39 -2.26 5.39 2.54
N TYR A 40 -3.56 5.05 2.58
CA TYR A 40 -4.06 3.84 1.94
C TYR A 40 -3.78 3.84 0.43
N ILE A 41 -4.13 4.92 -0.27
CA ILE A 41 -3.93 5.05 -1.72
C ILE A 41 -2.44 4.93 -2.06
N LYS A 42 -1.58 5.64 -1.32
CA LYS A 42 -0.15 5.67 -1.59
C LYS A 42 0.50 4.31 -1.36
N THR A 43 0.26 3.65 -0.23
CA THR A 43 0.80 2.31 0.02
C THR A 43 0.24 1.30 -0.99
N TYR A 44 -1.06 1.38 -1.33
CA TYR A 44 -1.66 0.53 -2.35
C TYR A 44 -0.97 0.70 -3.72
N SER A 45 -0.66 1.93 -4.14
CA SER A 45 0.06 2.20 -5.40
C SER A 45 1.44 1.53 -5.47
N LYS A 46 2.10 1.35 -4.32
CA LYS A 46 3.44 0.72 -4.22
C LYS A 46 3.37 -0.79 -4.25
N ILE A 47 2.36 -1.38 -3.60
CA ILE A 47 2.20 -2.84 -3.56
C ILE A 47 1.53 -3.38 -4.81
N SER A 48 0.60 -2.64 -5.42
CA SER A 48 -0.15 -3.07 -6.61
C SER A 48 0.70 -3.19 -7.87
N SER A 49 1.81 -2.45 -7.95
CA SER A 49 2.80 -2.57 -9.03
C SER A 49 3.80 -3.72 -8.82
N TYR A 50 3.65 -4.53 -7.76
CA TYR A 50 4.56 -5.63 -7.46
C TYR A 50 4.06 -6.96 -8.05
N ASP A 51 4.66 -7.37 -9.17
CA ASP A 51 4.17 -8.52 -9.97
C ASP A 51 4.50 -9.91 -9.41
N ASN A 52 5.33 -9.97 -8.37
CA ASN A 52 5.89 -11.20 -7.80
C ASN A 52 5.22 -11.62 -6.47
N ALA A 53 3.98 -11.18 -6.24
CA ALA A 53 3.12 -11.66 -5.16
C ALA A 53 1.64 -11.56 -5.55
N VAL A 54 0.81 -12.35 -4.88
CA VAL A 54 -0.64 -12.17 -4.87
C VAL A 54 -1.00 -11.19 -3.76
N ILE A 55 -1.86 -10.20 -4.04
CA ILE A 55 -2.27 -9.21 -3.04
C ILE A 55 -3.64 -9.61 -2.50
N PHE A 56 -3.68 -9.88 -1.19
CA PHE A 56 -4.90 -10.09 -0.42
C PHE A 56 -5.27 -8.76 0.23
N ILE A 57 -6.36 -8.16 -0.24
CA ILE A 57 -6.89 -6.94 0.34
C ILE A 57 -8.09 -7.32 1.18
N THR A 58 -8.02 -7.05 2.48
CA THR A 58 -9.22 -7.07 3.34
C THR A 58 -9.79 -5.68 3.45
N TYR A 59 -11.11 -5.60 3.35
CA TYR A 59 -11.84 -4.36 3.53
C TYR A 59 -13.08 -4.54 4.39
N SER A 60 -13.19 -3.75 5.46
CA SER A 60 -14.41 -3.65 6.26
C SER A 60 -15.31 -2.56 5.68
N LYS A 61 -16.27 -2.97 4.85
CA LYS A 61 -17.15 -2.05 4.12
C LYS A 61 -18.17 -1.37 5.04
N THR A 62 -18.56 -0.16 4.68
CA THR A 62 -19.65 0.58 5.35
C THR A 62 -20.78 0.89 4.37
N LYS A 63 -21.92 1.38 4.88
CA LYS A 63 -23.02 1.83 4.00
C LYS A 63 -22.57 2.96 3.07
N LYS A 64 -21.63 3.81 3.50
CA LYS A 64 -21.12 4.96 2.73
C LYS A 64 -20.01 4.55 1.77
N ASN A 65 -19.14 3.64 2.19
CA ASN A 65 -18.04 3.12 1.39
C ASN A 65 -18.19 1.60 1.28
N TYR A 66 -18.97 1.14 0.29
CA TYR A 66 -19.29 -0.28 0.12
C TYR A 66 -18.27 -1.04 -0.75
N ASP A 67 -17.32 -0.33 -1.35
CA ASP A 67 -16.28 -0.84 -2.24
C ASP A 67 -14.96 -0.06 -2.06
N LEU A 68 -13.95 -0.41 -2.87
CA LEU A 68 -12.61 0.17 -2.85
C LEU A 68 -12.36 1.23 -3.95
N ARG A 69 -13.39 1.74 -4.63
CA ARG A 69 -13.21 2.75 -5.70
C ARG A 69 -12.65 4.08 -5.20
N TRP A 70 -12.81 4.36 -3.90
CA TRP A 70 -12.17 5.50 -3.25
C TRP A 70 -10.65 5.36 -3.13
N MET A 71 -10.13 4.12 -3.21
CA MET A 71 -8.70 3.76 -3.15
C MET A 71 -8.10 3.55 -4.54
N SER A 72 -8.82 2.91 -5.46
CA SER A 72 -8.38 2.68 -6.84
C SER A 72 -9.56 2.58 -7.80
N MET A 73 -9.50 3.28 -8.94
CA MET A 73 -10.57 3.28 -9.96
C MET A 73 -10.79 1.91 -10.58
N ASN A 74 -9.75 1.07 -10.68
CA ASN A 74 -9.83 -0.27 -11.24
C ASN A 74 -10.24 -1.33 -10.22
N GLU A 75 -10.99 -0.94 -9.16
CA GLU A 75 -11.43 -1.72 -8.00
C GLU A 75 -10.75 -3.10 -7.84
N PRO A 76 -9.76 -3.24 -6.94
CA PRO A 76 -8.88 -4.42 -6.92
C PRO A 76 -9.52 -5.71 -6.40
N GLY A 77 -10.81 -5.70 -6.07
CA GLY A 77 -11.46 -6.73 -5.29
C GLY A 77 -10.97 -6.76 -3.84
N PHE A 78 -11.77 -7.35 -2.95
CA PHE A 78 -11.43 -7.48 -1.54
C PHE A 78 -12.14 -8.64 -0.87
N LEU A 79 -11.60 -9.05 0.26
CA LEU A 79 -12.24 -9.93 1.21
C LEU A 79 -13.01 -9.07 2.22
N ASP A 80 -14.32 -9.29 2.26
CA ASP A 80 -15.17 -8.63 3.23
C ASP A 80 -15.03 -9.31 4.59
N THR A 81 -14.53 -8.55 5.56
CA THR A 81 -14.38 -9.02 6.94
C THR A 81 -15.34 -8.32 7.90
N ALA A 82 -16.49 -7.85 7.43
CA ALA A 82 -17.50 -7.15 8.23
C ALA A 82 -17.62 -7.70 9.66
N GLY A 83 -17.44 -6.82 10.64
CA GLY A 83 -17.53 -7.14 12.08
C GLY A 83 -16.25 -7.69 12.72
N LYS A 84 -15.18 -7.93 11.96
CA LYS A 84 -13.86 -8.29 12.49
C LYS A 84 -13.03 -7.05 12.80
N ASN A 85 -12.27 -7.11 13.90
CA ASN A 85 -11.27 -6.09 14.19
C ASN A 85 -10.01 -6.28 13.32
N TYR A 86 -9.10 -5.30 13.34
CA TYR A 86 -7.88 -5.30 12.51
C TYR A 86 -7.05 -6.59 12.65
N HIS A 87 -6.91 -7.12 13.87
CA HIS A 87 -6.13 -8.34 14.11
C HIS A 87 -6.85 -9.59 13.60
N GLN A 88 -8.16 -9.70 13.80
CA GLN A 88 -8.96 -10.80 13.26
C GLN A 88 -8.94 -10.81 11.73
N SER A 89 -9.02 -9.63 11.10
CA SER A 89 -8.84 -9.46 9.66
C SER A 89 -7.47 -9.95 9.19
N PHE A 90 -6.40 -9.58 9.89
CA PHE A 90 -5.05 -10.07 9.62
C PHE A 90 -4.96 -11.60 9.66
N ILE A 91 -5.42 -12.24 10.74
CA ILE A 91 -5.34 -13.70 10.88
C ILE A 91 -6.09 -14.41 9.76
N VAL A 92 -7.30 -13.94 9.43
CA VAL A 92 -8.14 -14.54 8.38
C VAL A 92 -7.46 -14.45 7.01
N ASP A 93 -6.88 -13.30 6.67
CA ASP A 93 -6.20 -13.11 5.39
C ASP A 93 -4.94 -13.94 5.26
N VAL A 94 -4.13 -13.96 6.32
CA VAL A 94 -2.91 -14.77 6.35
C VAL A 94 -3.25 -16.25 6.21
N GLU A 95 -4.26 -16.73 6.95
CA GLU A 95 -4.73 -18.10 6.80
C GLU A 95 -5.23 -18.40 5.40
N LEU A 96 -5.99 -17.49 4.79
CA LEU A 96 -6.49 -17.68 3.43
C LEU A 96 -5.35 -17.71 2.41
N ALA A 97 -4.36 -16.83 2.55
CA ALA A 97 -3.17 -16.82 1.71
C ALA A 97 -2.44 -18.18 1.77
N PHE A 98 -2.20 -18.71 2.96
CA PHE A 98 -1.58 -20.03 3.10
C PHE A 98 -2.48 -21.17 2.59
N LYS A 99 -3.80 -21.12 2.80
CA LYS A 99 -4.76 -22.13 2.28
C LYS A 99 -4.84 -22.12 0.75
N THR A 100 -4.58 -20.98 0.12
CA THR A 100 -4.62 -20.81 -1.34
C THR A 100 -3.26 -21.01 -2.03
N GLY A 101 -2.24 -21.41 -1.27
CA GLY A 101 -0.95 -21.87 -1.81
C GLY A 101 0.23 -20.94 -1.61
N ALA A 102 0.05 -19.80 -0.93
CA ALA A 102 1.19 -18.98 -0.52
C ALA A 102 2.08 -19.78 0.42
N LYS A 103 3.39 -19.59 0.30
CA LYS A 103 4.43 -20.11 1.21
C LYS A 103 4.94 -19.03 2.14
N ARG A 104 4.95 -17.78 1.68
CA ARG A 104 5.44 -16.60 2.39
C ARG A 104 4.40 -15.50 2.35
N VAL A 105 4.19 -14.85 3.48
CA VAL A 105 3.27 -13.71 3.61
C VAL A 105 4.04 -12.50 4.10
N LEU A 106 3.73 -11.33 3.53
CA LEU A 106 4.07 -10.02 4.08
C LEU A 106 2.80 -9.31 4.51
N TRP A 107 2.79 -8.73 5.70
CA TRP A 107 1.88 -7.66 6.06
C TRP A 107 2.62 -6.33 5.93
N ILE A 108 1.95 -5.35 5.33
CA ILE A 108 2.51 -4.01 5.11
C ILE A 108 1.55 -2.99 5.74
N SER A 109 2.09 -2.16 6.62
CA SER A 109 1.34 -1.09 7.25
C SER A 109 1.08 0.04 6.25
N HIS A 110 -0.20 0.41 6.09
CA HIS A 110 -0.59 1.60 5.34
C HIS A 110 0.03 2.90 5.89
N LEU A 111 0.44 2.93 7.16
CA LEU A 111 1.08 4.11 7.75
C LEU A 111 2.50 4.34 7.22
N CYS A 112 3.08 3.42 6.44
CA CYS A 112 4.38 3.61 5.80
C CYS A 112 4.23 3.78 4.29
N PRO A 113 4.13 5.02 3.79
CA PRO A 113 3.99 5.30 2.36
C PRO A 113 5.32 5.17 1.59
N LEU A 114 6.44 4.96 2.29
CA LEU A 114 7.80 4.88 1.75
C LEU A 114 8.28 3.45 1.47
N ILE A 115 7.36 2.46 1.50
CA ILE A 115 7.69 1.10 1.09
C ILE A 115 8.04 1.07 -0.41
N THR A 116 9.10 0.35 -0.75
CA THR A 116 9.61 0.19 -2.11
C THR A 116 9.55 -1.27 -2.55
N SER A 117 9.67 -1.52 -3.85
CA SER A 117 9.78 -2.89 -4.37
C SER A 117 11.02 -3.61 -3.87
N ASP A 118 12.11 -2.90 -3.60
CA ASP A 118 13.34 -3.47 -3.05
C ASP A 118 13.14 -3.94 -1.60
N ASP A 119 12.40 -3.19 -0.79
CA ASP A 119 12.03 -3.62 0.57
C ASP A 119 11.21 -4.91 0.52
N ILE A 120 10.22 -4.98 -0.38
CA ILE A 120 9.36 -6.15 -0.56
C ILE A 120 10.18 -7.36 -1.04
N ASN A 121 11.08 -7.16 -2.01
CA ASN A 121 11.98 -8.20 -2.50
C ASN A 121 12.91 -8.73 -1.41
N PHE A 122 13.55 -7.82 -0.67
CA PHE A 122 14.43 -8.18 0.44
C PHE A 122 13.66 -8.99 1.49
N ALA A 123 12.48 -8.53 1.87
CA ALA A 123 11.65 -9.21 2.85
C ALA A 123 11.28 -10.63 2.41
N PHE A 124 10.76 -10.81 1.19
CA PHE A 124 10.43 -12.15 0.68
C PHE A 124 11.65 -13.07 0.56
N SER A 125 12.79 -12.53 0.13
CA SER A 125 14.04 -13.31 0.00
C SER A 125 14.60 -13.75 1.35
N SER A 126 14.29 -13.00 2.41
CA SER A 126 14.77 -13.25 3.77
C SER A 126 13.88 -14.22 4.55
N ILE A 127 12.65 -14.49 4.11
CA ILE A 127 11.75 -15.43 4.81
C ILE A 127 12.17 -16.88 4.56
N THR A 128 12.26 -17.62 5.66
CA THR A 128 12.46 -19.07 5.76
C THR A 128 11.42 -19.68 6.70
N ASP A 129 11.31 -21.00 6.77
CA ASP A 129 10.37 -21.70 7.66
C ASP A 129 10.62 -21.46 9.16
N LYS A 130 11.78 -20.88 9.52
CA LYS A 130 12.24 -20.70 10.91
C LYS A 130 12.63 -19.29 11.27
N ASN A 131 12.22 -18.28 10.48
CA ASN A 131 12.41 -16.90 10.87
C ASN A 131 11.18 -16.02 10.61
N VAL A 132 11.25 -14.82 11.18
CA VAL A 132 10.30 -13.72 10.95
C VAL A 132 11.09 -12.49 10.51
N VAL A 133 10.67 -11.85 9.42
CA VAL A 133 11.22 -10.58 8.96
C VAL A 133 10.47 -9.45 9.63
N LEU A 134 11.21 -8.50 10.20
CA LEU A 134 10.69 -7.33 10.89
C LEU A 134 11.13 -6.07 10.15
N GLY A 135 10.18 -5.24 9.74
CA GLY A 135 10.41 -3.87 9.28
C GLY A 135 10.13 -2.88 10.41
N PRO A 136 11.13 -2.52 11.24
CA PRO A 136 10.93 -1.62 12.37
C PRO A 136 10.68 -0.18 11.95
N ALA A 137 9.88 0.54 12.74
CA ALA A 137 9.68 1.97 12.56
C ALA A 137 10.52 2.81 13.54
N LYS A 138 11.16 3.87 13.05
CA LYS A 138 11.94 4.85 13.84
C LYS A 138 11.13 5.44 14.99
N ASN A 139 9.84 5.70 14.74
CA ASN A 139 8.91 6.24 15.71
C ASN A 139 8.07 5.15 16.38
N LYS A 140 8.63 3.95 16.59
CA LYS A 140 8.01 2.76 17.21
C LYS A 140 6.93 2.08 16.36
N GLY A 141 6.74 0.78 16.59
CA GLY A 141 5.89 -0.08 15.78
C GLY A 141 6.63 -0.77 14.63
N LEU A 142 5.87 -1.37 13.72
CA LEU A 142 6.39 -2.06 12.54
C LEU A 142 5.70 -1.51 11.28
N TYR A 143 6.48 -1.28 10.21
CA TYR A 143 5.92 -0.99 8.88
C TYR A 143 5.72 -2.24 8.04
N LEU A 144 6.46 -3.32 8.35
CA LEU A 144 6.41 -4.58 7.63
C LEU A 144 6.62 -5.75 8.59
N LEU A 145 5.91 -6.84 8.31
CA LEU A 145 6.09 -8.13 8.98
C LEU A 145 6.07 -9.23 7.93
N GLY A 146 7.03 -10.15 7.96
CA GLY A 146 7.11 -11.24 6.99
C GLY A 146 7.39 -12.60 7.62
N PHE A 147 6.72 -13.65 7.16
CA PHE A 147 6.89 -15.00 7.71
C PHE A 147 6.34 -16.09 6.78
N ALA A 148 6.81 -17.32 7.01
CA ALA A 148 6.25 -18.55 6.42
C ALA A 148 5.14 -19.12 7.32
N LYS A 149 4.40 -20.12 6.83
CA LYS A 149 3.23 -20.70 7.50
C LYS A 149 3.48 -21.09 8.96
N GLU A 150 4.64 -21.66 9.25
CA GLU A 150 5.06 -22.12 10.58
C GLU A 150 5.20 -20.97 11.57
N GLY A 151 5.43 -19.74 11.09
CA GLY A 151 5.53 -18.52 11.89
C GLY A 151 4.18 -17.97 12.36
N LEU A 152 3.05 -18.40 11.77
CA LEU A 152 1.72 -17.86 12.09
C LEU A 152 1.39 -17.93 13.59
N LYS A 153 1.78 -19.02 14.26
CA LYS A 153 1.57 -19.24 15.70
C LYS A 153 2.22 -18.19 16.61
N ILE A 154 3.17 -17.40 16.11
CA ILE A 154 3.82 -16.33 16.86
C ILE A 154 2.85 -15.15 17.08
N PHE A 155 1.84 -15.03 16.22
CA PHE A 155 0.90 -13.91 16.21
C PHE A 155 -0.40 -14.18 16.97
N ASP A 156 -0.49 -15.27 17.74
CA ASP A 156 -1.62 -15.51 18.63
C ASP A 156 -1.67 -14.41 19.72
N ASN A 157 -2.85 -13.84 19.95
CA ASN A 157 -3.11 -12.75 20.90
C ASN A 157 -2.11 -11.59 20.77
N PHE A 158 -2.24 -10.82 19.70
CA PHE A 158 -1.35 -9.74 19.34
C PHE A 158 -2.11 -8.56 18.72
N TYR A 159 -1.60 -7.34 18.87
CA TYR A 159 -2.17 -6.17 18.21
C TYR A 159 -1.10 -5.51 17.34
N LEU A 160 -1.31 -5.52 16.02
CA LEU A 160 -0.31 -5.12 15.00
C LEU A 160 0.07 -3.64 14.99
N LEU A 161 -0.69 -2.77 15.65
CA LEU A 161 -0.51 -1.30 15.52
C LEU A 161 -0.02 -0.62 16.81
N ARG A 162 0.24 -1.38 17.87
CA ARG A 162 0.85 -0.84 19.11
C ARG A 162 2.32 -0.45 18.90
N GLU A 163 2.77 0.49 19.72
CA GLU A 163 4.13 1.02 19.64
C GLU A 163 5.22 0.02 20.06
N ASN A 164 5.01 -0.73 21.14
CA ASN A 164 6.01 -1.65 21.70
C ASN A 164 6.05 -3.02 21.00
N LEU A 165 5.57 -3.08 19.76
CA LEU A 165 5.32 -4.33 19.07
C LEU A 165 6.56 -5.16 18.81
N LYS A 166 7.63 -4.47 18.41
CA LYS A 166 8.91 -5.08 18.03
C LYS A 166 9.45 -5.94 19.18
N ASP A 167 9.59 -5.36 20.37
CA ASP A 167 10.21 -6.03 21.51
C ASP A 167 9.41 -7.26 21.93
N GLU A 168 8.09 -7.14 22.00
CA GLU A 168 7.24 -8.28 22.35
C GLU A 168 7.24 -9.37 21.30
N LEU A 169 7.32 -8.99 20.02
CA LEU A 169 7.40 -9.94 18.95
C LEU A 169 8.74 -10.68 18.98
N ILE A 170 9.85 -9.99 19.25
CA ILE A 170 11.18 -10.62 19.44
C ILE A 170 11.14 -11.64 20.57
N GLU A 171 10.51 -11.33 21.71
CA GLU A 171 10.36 -12.27 22.82
C GLU A 171 9.51 -13.49 22.43
N LYS A 172 8.38 -13.28 21.74
CA LYS A 172 7.55 -14.38 21.22
C LYS A 172 8.29 -15.25 20.19
N ILE A 173 9.07 -14.64 19.30
CA ILE A 173 9.89 -15.30 18.28
C ILE A 173 10.91 -16.24 18.96
N LYS A 174 11.69 -15.71 19.91
CA LYS A 174 12.68 -16.49 20.67
C LYS A 174 12.03 -17.63 21.45
N LYS A 175 10.92 -17.36 22.14
CA LYS A 175 10.16 -18.37 22.89
C LYS A 175 9.68 -19.53 22.01
N ASN A 176 9.35 -19.25 20.75
CA ASN A 176 8.92 -20.25 19.77
C ASN A 176 10.08 -20.92 19.01
N ARG A 177 11.35 -20.61 19.34
CA ARG A 177 12.56 -21.10 18.68
C ARG A 177 12.64 -20.70 17.20
N PHE A 178 12.17 -19.50 16.88
CA PHE A 178 12.40 -18.86 15.58
C PHE A 178 13.54 -17.86 15.72
N SER A 179 14.21 -17.56 14.60
CA SER A 179 15.08 -16.38 14.49
C SER A 179 14.31 -15.21 13.90
N PHE A 180 14.94 -14.04 13.81
CA PHE A 180 14.38 -12.89 13.11
C PHE A 180 15.43 -12.20 12.26
N VAL A 181 14.95 -11.48 11.25
CA VAL A 181 15.76 -10.59 10.40
C VAL A 181 15.16 -9.20 10.51
N GLU A 182 15.94 -8.23 10.95
CA GLU A 182 15.51 -6.83 10.96
C GLU A 182 15.92 -6.14 9.66
N MET A 183 14.99 -5.41 9.07
CA MET A 183 15.22 -4.53 7.92
C MET A 183 15.63 -3.14 8.39
N GLU A 184 16.05 -2.29 7.45
CA GLU A 184 16.26 -0.87 7.71
C GLU A 184 15.00 -0.20 8.27
N GLU A 185 15.20 0.70 9.23
CA GLU A 185 14.11 1.46 9.83
C GLU A 185 13.55 2.52 8.88
N LYS A 186 12.22 2.53 8.74
CA LYS A 186 11.46 3.62 8.10
C LYS A 186 10.61 4.35 9.15
N PHE A 187 9.85 5.37 8.76
CA PHE A 187 8.90 6.01 9.69
C PHE A 187 7.46 5.66 9.33
N LEU A 188 6.59 5.69 10.34
CA LEU A 188 5.14 5.66 10.17
C LEU A 188 4.59 7.09 10.25
N VAL A 189 3.65 7.44 9.38
CA VAL A 189 2.96 8.73 9.44
C VAL A 189 1.87 8.64 10.51
N LYS A 190 2.13 9.21 11.68
CA LYS A 190 1.22 9.17 12.84
C LYS A 190 1.17 10.45 13.68
N ASP A 191 1.97 11.44 13.32
CA ASP A 191 2.09 12.74 13.98
C ASP A 191 2.49 13.82 12.96
N ASP A 192 2.44 15.10 13.33
CA ASP A 192 2.75 16.21 12.42
C ASP A 192 4.20 16.18 11.90
N GLU A 193 5.15 15.67 12.70
CA GLU A 193 6.56 15.57 12.31
C GLU A 193 6.74 14.53 11.19
N SER A 194 6.21 13.32 11.38
CA SER A 194 6.25 12.25 10.38
C SER A 194 5.43 12.59 9.14
N LEU A 195 4.32 13.32 9.29
CA LEU A 195 3.58 13.86 8.15
C LEU A 195 4.41 14.86 7.36
N LYS A 196 5.08 15.81 8.03
CA LYS A 196 5.99 16.76 7.36
C LYS A 196 7.10 16.02 6.62
N ASN A 197 7.72 15.04 7.25
CA ASN A 197 8.76 14.21 6.62
C ASN A 197 8.24 13.47 5.38
N TRP A 198 6.98 12.99 5.41
CA TRP A 198 6.36 12.41 4.23
C TRP A 198 6.13 13.47 3.15
N VAL A 199 5.56 14.63 3.49
CA VAL A 199 5.29 15.73 2.55
C VAL A 199 6.55 16.23 1.85
N GLU A 200 7.65 16.34 2.56
CA GLU A 200 8.94 16.78 2.03
C GLU A 200 9.68 15.66 1.27
N SER A 201 9.23 14.41 1.39
CA SER A 201 9.77 13.32 0.59
C SER A 201 9.33 13.46 -0.88
N LYS A 202 10.20 13.05 -1.81
CA LYS A 202 9.89 12.99 -3.24
C LYS A 202 8.69 12.08 -3.58
N GLU A 203 8.16 11.36 -2.59
CA GLU A 203 7.04 10.43 -2.70
C GLU A 203 5.67 11.06 -2.46
N TYR A 204 5.58 12.27 -1.90
CA TYR A 204 4.29 12.90 -1.58
C TYR A 204 3.62 13.63 -2.74
N LEU A 205 4.26 13.73 -3.92
CA LEU A 205 3.66 14.44 -5.04
C LEU A 205 2.23 13.92 -5.31
N PRO A 206 1.19 14.75 -5.10
CA PRO A 206 -0.16 14.40 -5.49
C PRO A 206 -0.13 14.11 -6.98
N GLU A 207 -0.80 13.06 -7.44
CA GLU A 207 -0.89 12.70 -8.86
C GLU A 207 -1.69 13.71 -9.70
N ILE A 208 -1.72 14.99 -9.31
CA ILE A 208 -2.37 16.08 -10.04
C ILE A 208 -1.57 16.45 -11.30
N ASN A 209 -0.24 16.25 -11.31
CA ASN A 209 0.61 16.71 -12.43
C ASN A 209 0.77 15.73 -13.60
N LYS A 210 0.51 14.41 -13.45
CA LYS A 210 0.62 13.46 -14.57
C LYS A 210 -0.46 13.65 -15.63
N ASN A 211 -1.63 14.18 -15.26
CA ASN A 211 -2.72 14.46 -16.18
C ASN A 211 -2.53 15.78 -16.94
N ILE A 212 -1.72 16.72 -16.42
CA ILE A 212 -1.44 17.99 -17.09
C ILE A 212 -0.39 17.80 -18.19
N GLU A 213 0.70 17.06 -17.92
CA GLU A 213 1.73 16.78 -18.94
C GLU A 213 1.21 15.93 -20.10
N THR A 214 0.31 14.97 -19.84
CA THR A 214 -0.34 14.17 -20.91
C THR A 214 -1.36 14.97 -21.72
N THR A 215 -1.93 16.04 -21.16
CA THR A 215 -2.85 16.93 -21.89
C THR A 215 -2.08 17.94 -22.73
N ILE A 216 -1.03 18.56 -22.18
CA ILE A 216 -0.16 19.50 -22.91
C ILE A 216 0.56 18.79 -24.07
N SER A 217 1.10 17.58 -23.84
CA SER A 217 1.78 16.82 -24.90
C SER A 217 0.84 16.30 -26.01
N LYS A 218 -0.46 16.17 -25.74
CA LYS A 218 -1.48 15.85 -26.76
C LYS A 218 -1.91 17.08 -27.54
N GLU A 219 -2.05 18.24 -26.89
CA GLU A 219 -2.38 19.51 -27.54
C GLU A 219 -1.24 20.02 -28.43
N GLU A 220 0.02 19.91 -28.01
CA GLU A 220 1.18 20.27 -28.84
C GLU A 220 1.33 19.39 -30.09
N LYS A 221 0.98 18.10 -29.99
CA LYS A 221 0.96 17.19 -31.14
C LYS A 221 -0.19 17.49 -32.10
N HIS A 222 -1.35 17.92 -31.61
CA HIS A 222 -2.46 18.34 -32.47
C HIS A 222 -2.19 19.69 -33.17
N HIS A 223 -1.53 20.64 -32.51
CA HIS A 223 -1.16 21.91 -33.12
C HIS A 223 -0.05 21.77 -34.19
N LYS A 224 0.94 20.89 -33.98
CA LYS A 224 1.97 20.62 -35.01
C LYS A 224 1.46 19.83 -36.22
N LYS A 225 0.33 19.11 -36.10
CA LYS A 225 -0.27 18.39 -37.24
C LYS A 225 -1.11 19.33 -38.12
N LYS A 226 -1.82 20.29 -37.53
CA LYS A 226 -2.59 21.30 -38.28
C LYS A 226 -1.74 22.33 -39.03
N SER A 227 -0.47 22.55 -38.66
CA SER A 227 0.39 23.49 -39.40
C SER A 227 1.13 22.87 -40.59
N LYS A 228 1.04 21.55 -40.79
CA LYS A 228 1.70 20.85 -41.92
C LYS A 228 0.77 20.53 -43.09
N ASP A 229 -0.54 20.66 -42.92
CA ASP A 229 -1.54 20.36 -43.95
C ASP A 229 -1.98 21.61 -44.76
N ASN A 230 -1.39 22.78 -44.53
CA ASN A 230 -1.77 24.04 -45.18
C ASN A 230 -0.79 24.57 -46.23
N ASP A 231 0.21 23.78 -46.67
CA ASP A 231 1.25 24.26 -47.60
C ASP A 231 1.46 23.39 -48.85
N ASN A 232 0.48 22.56 -49.23
CA ASN A 232 0.50 21.83 -50.50
C ASN A 232 -0.86 21.94 -51.20
N GLY A 233 -1.03 22.93 -52.07
CA GLY A 233 -2.23 23.03 -52.90
C GLY A 233 -2.36 24.27 -53.78
N ILE A 234 -1.36 24.60 -54.62
CA ILE A 234 -1.58 25.46 -55.80
C ILE A 234 -0.82 24.91 -57.01
N SER A 235 -1.52 24.09 -57.81
CA SER A 235 -1.37 23.86 -59.26
C SER A 235 -2.41 22.77 -59.59
N ASP A 236 -3.28 22.79 -60.57
CA ASP A 236 -3.61 23.67 -61.67
C ASP A 236 -5.05 23.26 -62.08
N ALA A 237 -5.84 24.19 -62.61
CA ALA A 237 -7.01 23.84 -63.41
C ALA A 237 -7.16 24.82 -64.59
N GLN A 238 -6.57 24.45 -65.73
CA GLN A 238 -7.26 24.19 -67.01
C GLN A 238 -8.39 25.19 -67.41
N THR A 239 -8.38 25.89 -68.56
CA THR A 239 -8.52 25.33 -69.93
C THR A 239 -8.72 26.45 -70.98
N ILE A 240 -8.05 26.33 -72.14
CA ILE A 240 -8.46 26.66 -73.54
C ILE A 240 -9.27 27.95 -73.83
N HIS A 241 -8.65 28.88 -74.57
CA HIS A 241 -9.01 29.16 -75.98
C HIS A 241 -7.88 29.86 -76.74
#